data_AF-A0A9P9QBP9-F1
#
_entry.id   AF-A0A9P9QBP9-F1
#
_cell.length_a   1.000
_cell.length_b   1.000
_cell.length_c   1.000
_cell.angle_alpha   90.00
_cell.angle_beta   90.00
_cell.angle_gamma   90.00
#
_symmetry.space_group_name_H-M   'P 1'
#
loop_
_entity.id
_entity.type
_entity.pdbx_description
1 polymer ?
#
loop_
_entity_poly.entity_id
_entity_poly.type
_entity_poly.pdbx_seq_one_letter_code
_entity_poly.pdbx_strand_id
1 'polypeptide(L)'
;MHKTLLYIASLLIRSPCPTSPVGVPPFHSLELRTMVVAMYYSALVYLAGHVVAQSGVDLDKPMLGGGARRGPGAMLRFGCSQLVIERIDPLVNPTLTPSTHMHQVVGGNAFSASMPNTDISKLATCNTCHFLEDFSNYWTANIYFKARNGTYKRVPQTANQFNDGDKAGITLYYTSPNANATTAFQHGFRMLTGDPLRRTSEGFGKNMQQCYRCYTAPDWGGSPYPPCLDPKYDTDHFPKQPCLGGIRSNIIFPQCWDGKSLDSPDHRAHVVHPVSGPAAFPVVNVTCPSSHPVHLPQLMYEVMWDTTTFNDKEDWPVDGSQPFVLSNGDQTGYGQHGDYVFGWKEDSLQRAMDSACYLRNCSLLTEQSPKVKNLCNVPKSVDEDVEGWMNELPGGGAGN
;
A
#
# COMPACT_ATOMS: atom_id res chain seq x y z
N MET A 1 -8.73 -35.47 11.72
CA MET A 1 -7.99 -36.55 12.39
C MET A 1 -8.69 -36.88 13.70
N HIS A 2 -9.52 -37.92 13.71
CA HIS A 2 -10.48 -38.20 14.79
C HIS A 2 -10.35 -39.66 15.28
N LYS A 3 -9.12 -40.19 15.33
CA LYS A 3 -8.83 -41.57 15.75
C LYS A 3 -7.52 -41.78 16.54
N THR A 4 -6.88 -40.73 17.07
CA THR A 4 -5.59 -40.87 17.79
C THR A 4 -5.63 -40.39 19.25
N LEU A 5 -6.83 -40.19 19.82
CA LEU A 5 -7.00 -39.63 21.18
C LEU A 5 -7.50 -40.64 22.22
N LEU A 6 -7.49 -41.95 21.92
CA LEU A 6 -8.10 -42.99 22.76
C LEU A 6 -7.13 -44.07 23.26
N TYR A 7 -5.81 -43.85 23.21
CA TYR A 7 -4.83 -44.88 23.58
C TYR A 7 -3.91 -44.54 24.77
N ILE A 8 -4.09 -43.39 25.44
CA ILE A 8 -3.21 -42.97 26.55
C ILE A 8 -3.92 -43.03 27.93
N ALA A 9 -5.20 -43.42 28.00
CA ALA A 9 -5.96 -43.44 29.25
C ALA A 9 -6.04 -44.82 29.97
N SER A 10 -5.32 -45.85 29.50
CA SER A 10 -5.62 -47.24 29.91
C SER A 10 -4.49 -48.01 30.62
N LEU A 11 -3.31 -47.41 30.84
CA LEU A 11 -2.22 -48.08 31.56
C LEU A 11 -1.56 -47.12 32.54
N LEU A 12 -2.01 -47.17 33.79
CA LEU A 12 -1.22 -47.01 35.04
C LEU A 12 -2.16 -46.96 36.27
N ILE A 13 -3.11 -47.90 36.35
CA ILE A 13 -3.83 -48.21 37.59
C ILE A 13 -3.74 -49.73 37.76
N ARG A 14 -3.32 -50.18 38.95
CA ARG A 14 -3.00 -51.57 39.44
C ARG A 14 -1.48 -51.79 39.49
N SER A 15 -0.79 -52.04 40.60
CA SER A 15 -1.10 -52.68 41.90
C SER A 15 -0.01 -52.29 42.97
N PRO A 16 0.15 -52.98 44.12
CA PRO A 16 -0.31 -52.57 45.45
C PRO A 16 0.82 -52.18 46.44
N CYS A 17 0.40 -51.59 47.55
CA CYS A 17 1.21 -51.12 48.68
C CYS A 17 1.65 -52.28 49.62
N PRO A 18 2.86 -52.24 50.22
CA PRO A 18 3.14 -52.90 51.49
C PRO A 18 3.37 -51.89 52.63
N THR A 19 3.04 -52.36 53.83
CA THR A 19 2.88 -51.67 55.12
C THR A 19 4.19 -51.28 55.83
N SER A 20 4.28 -50.01 56.30
CA SER A 20 4.82 -49.44 57.58
C SER A 20 6.18 -49.91 58.20
N PRO A 21 6.81 -49.16 59.17
CA PRO A 21 6.74 -47.73 59.54
C PRO A 21 8.14 -47.06 59.81
N VAL A 22 8.10 -45.78 60.22
CA VAL A 22 9.08 -44.99 61.03
C VAL A 22 9.91 -43.89 60.30
N GLY A 23 9.51 -42.61 60.48
CA GLY A 23 10.36 -41.54 61.05
C GLY A 23 11.01 -40.42 60.19
N VAL A 24 10.41 -39.21 60.23
CA VAL A 24 11.03 -37.83 60.29
C VAL A 24 11.65 -37.20 59.00
N PRO A 25 11.70 -35.86 58.77
CA PRO A 25 10.71 -34.74 58.74
C PRO A 25 10.62 -34.06 57.30
N PRO A 26 9.89 -32.93 57.06
CA PRO A 26 9.55 -32.50 55.69
C PRO A 26 10.59 -31.57 55.05
N PHE A 27 10.88 -31.78 53.76
CA PHE A 27 11.65 -30.85 52.91
C PHE A 27 10.79 -30.35 51.72
N HIS A 28 10.70 -29.02 51.65
CA HIS A 28 10.39 -28.13 50.52
C HIS A 28 9.46 -28.60 49.38
N SER A 29 8.22 -28.09 49.41
CA SER A 29 7.24 -28.12 48.32
C SER A 29 7.44 -27.02 47.26
N LEU A 30 8.67 -26.55 47.02
CA LEU A 30 8.91 -25.38 46.14
C LEU A 30 9.42 -25.74 44.74
N GLU A 31 9.90 -26.97 44.47
CA GLU A 31 10.49 -27.29 43.16
C GLU A 31 9.54 -27.94 42.14
N LEU A 32 8.43 -28.57 42.55
CA LEU A 32 7.49 -29.14 41.58
C LEU A 32 6.54 -28.11 40.94
N ARG A 33 6.26 -26.98 41.61
CA ARG A 33 5.39 -25.94 41.02
C ARG A 33 6.11 -25.15 39.92
N THR A 34 7.42 -24.99 40.01
CA THR A 34 8.22 -24.23 39.03
C THR A 34 8.39 -25.00 37.72
N MET A 35 8.51 -26.33 37.77
CA MET A 35 8.59 -27.16 36.55
C MET A 35 7.26 -27.25 35.79
N VAL A 36 6.12 -27.33 36.49
CA VAL A 36 4.81 -27.39 35.84
C VAL A 36 4.44 -26.05 35.19
N VAL A 37 4.80 -24.92 35.80
CA VAL A 37 4.60 -23.58 35.21
C VAL A 37 5.52 -23.36 34.00
N ALA A 38 6.78 -23.83 34.04
CA ALA A 38 7.70 -23.74 32.91
C ALA A 38 7.27 -24.60 31.70
N MET A 39 6.71 -25.80 31.93
CA MET A 39 6.16 -26.62 30.85
C MET A 39 4.87 -26.04 30.27
N TYR A 40 4.00 -25.41 31.08
CA TYR A 40 2.81 -24.71 30.60
C TYR A 40 3.16 -23.45 29.79
N TYR A 41 4.15 -22.66 30.22
CA TYR A 41 4.62 -21.49 29.46
C TYR A 41 5.28 -21.90 28.13
N SER A 42 6.05 -22.98 28.11
CA SER A 42 6.68 -23.49 26.89
C SER A 42 5.65 -24.01 25.89
N ALA A 43 4.59 -24.68 26.35
CA ALA A 43 3.48 -25.13 25.51
C ALA A 43 2.63 -23.96 24.99
N LEU A 44 2.40 -22.91 25.78
CA LEU A 44 1.68 -21.70 25.37
C LEU A 44 2.46 -20.87 24.35
N VAL A 45 3.79 -20.78 24.47
CA VAL A 45 4.65 -20.13 23.46
C VAL A 45 4.71 -20.96 22.17
N TYR A 46 4.71 -22.30 22.27
CA TYR A 46 4.69 -23.18 21.10
C TYR A 46 3.34 -23.13 20.35
N LEU A 47 2.22 -23.03 21.09
CA LEU A 47 0.87 -22.86 20.53
C LEU A 47 0.64 -21.45 19.98
N ALA A 48 1.16 -20.40 20.64
CA ALA A 48 1.13 -19.03 20.10
C ALA A 48 1.96 -18.91 18.81
N GLY A 49 3.12 -19.57 18.74
CA GLY A 49 3.94 -19.65 17.51
C GLY A 49 3.29 -20.43 16.37
N HIS A 50 2.41 -21.40 16.67
CA HIS A 50 1.68 -22.17 15.65
C HIS A 50 0.39 -21.50 15.17
N VAL A 51 -0.22 -20.62 15.96
CA VAL A 51 -1.43 -19.88 15.55
C VAL A 51 -1.09 -18.67 14.67
N VAL A 52 0.12 -18.11 14.78
CA VAL A 52 0.59 -17.02 13.90
C VAL A 52 1.00 -17.52 12.50
N ALA A 53 1.11 -18.83 12.29
CA ALA A 53 1.59 -19.42 11.03
C ALA A 53 0.49 -19.86 10.04
N GLN A 54 -0.79 -19.46 10.23
CA GLN A 54 -1.91 -19.91 9.38
C GLN A 54 -2.63 -18.84 8.55
N SER A 55 -2.05 -17.65 8.39
CA SER A 55 -2.48 -16.69 7.35
C SER A 55 -1.44 -16.52 6.23
N GLY A 56 -0.64 -17.56 5.97
CA GLY A 56 0.36 -17.58 4.91
C GLY A 56 -0.29 -17.57 3.52
N VAL A 57 -0.55 -16.38 3.01
CA VAL A 57 -0.45 -16.16 1.56
C VAL A 57 1.05 -16.08 1.29
N ASP A 58 1.60 -17.22 0.91
CA ASP A 58 2.98 -17.35 0.46
C ASP A 58 3.09 -16.69 -0.92
N LEU A 59 3.44 -15.40 -0.94
CA LEU A 59 3.74 -14.67 -2.18
C LEU A 59 5.09 -15.12 -2.79
N ASP A 60 5.87 -15.97 -2.10
CA ASP A 60 7.16 -16.49 -2.63
C ASP A 60 6.97 -17.63 -3.64
N LYS A 61 5.74 -18.04 -3.96
CA LYS A 61 5.47 -18.99 -5.05
C LYS A 61 5.10 -18.28 -6.35
N PRO A 62 5.93 -18.37 -7.41
CA PRO A 62 5.54 -17.89 -8.72
C PRO A 62 4.36 -18.73 -9.24
N MET A 63 3.17 -18.13 -9.26
CA MET A 63 2.00 -18.63 -9.98
C MET A 63 2.17 -18.33 -11.48
N LEU A 64 3.17 -18.94 -12.12
CA LEU A 64 3.37 -18.83 -13.57
C LEU A 64 3.27 -20.22 -14.19
N GLY A 65 2.11 -20.49 -14.79
CA GLY A 65 1.87 -21.64 -15.66
C GLY A 65 2.78 -21.61 -16.89
N GLY A 66 3.16 -22.79 -17.36
CA GLY A 66 4.30 -23.03 -18.24
C GLY A 66 4.29 -22.34 -19.62
N GLY A 67 5.50 -22.01 -20.09
CA GLY A 67 5.83 -21.70 -21.48
C GLY A 67 7.14 -20.92 -21.64
N ALA A 68 8.20 -21.57 -22.15
CA ALA A 68 9.51 -21.04 -22.62
C ALA A 68 10.26 -20.02 -21.72
N ARG A 69 11.39 -20.46 -21.13
CA ARG A 69 12.25 -19.70 -20.20
C ARG A 69 12.88 -18.44 -20.83
N ARG A 70 12.28 -17.27 -20.54
CA ARG A 70 12.97 -15.98 -20.36
C ARG A 70 13.15 -15.78 -18.83
N GLY A 71 14.21 -15.08 -18.39
CA GLY A 71 14.56 -14.96 -16.96
C GLY A 71 13.41 -14.37 -16.11
N PRO A 72 13.37 -14.61 -14.78
CA PRO A 72 12.30 -14.11 -13.93
C PRO A 72 12.23 -12.57 -14.03
N GLY A 73 11.06 -12.02 -14.30
CA GLY A 73 10.83 -10.57 -14.29
C GLY A 73 11.06 -9.95 -12.91
N ALA A 74 11.39 -8.67 -12.89
CA ALA A 74 11.56 -7.91 -11.66
C ALA A 74 10.21 -7.47 -11.09
N MET A 75 10.07 -7.46 -9.77
CA MET A 75 8.95 -6.83 -9.07
C MET A 75 9.47 -6.15 -7.82
N LEU A 76 9.68 -4.83 -7.85
CA LEU A 76 9.95 -4.08 -6.64
C LEU A 76 8.65 -3.84 -5.88
N ARG A 77 8.70 -3.97 -4.56
CA ARG A 77 7.63 -3.57 -3.64
C ARG A 77 8.26 -2.94 -2.40
N PHE A 78 7.99 -1.67 -2.17
CA PHE A 78 8.59 -0.96 -1.05
C PHE A 78 7.75 0.22 -0.58
N GLY A 79 7.98 0.65 0.67
CA GLY A 79 7.27 1.77 1.27
C GLY A 79 8.03 3.09 1.14
N CYS A 80 7.32 4.16 0.79
CA CYS A 80 7.77 5.53 0.98
C CYS A 80 6.91 6.18 2.06
N SER A 81 7.57 6.73 3.08
CA SER A 81 6.88 7.37 4.21
C SER A 81 6.34 8.74 3.81
N GLN A 82 5.41 9.30 4.59
CA GLN A 82 4.85 10.62 4.33
C GLN A 82 5.95 11.68 4.28
N LEU A 83 6.06 12.37 3.15
CA LEU A 83 6.89 13.56 2.99
C LEU A 83 6.14 14.77 3.51
N VAL A 84 4.91 14.99 3.02
CA VAL A 84 4.03 16.09 3.42
C VAL A 84 2.57 15.78 3.09
N ILE A 85 1.65 16.39 3.84
CA ILE A 85 0.23 16.57 3.46
C ILE A 85 0.10 18.03 3.07
N GLU A 86 -0.20 18.32 1.81
CA GLU A 86 -0.24 19.69 1.31
C GLU A 86 -1.22 19.87 0.14
N ARG A 87 -1.84 21.05 0.08
CA ARG A 87 -2.67 21.51 -1.03
C ARG A 87 -1.84 22.27 -2.05
N ILE A 88 -0.90 21.56 -2.65
CA ILE A 88 -0.22 21.96 -3.88
C ILE A 88 -0.22 20.79 -4.85
N ASP A 89 -0.18 21.10 -6.14
CA ASP A 89 -0.10 20.12 -7.21
C ASP A 89 0.79 20.70 -8.32
N PRO A 90 2.11 20.47 -8.25
CA PRO A 90 3.02 21.03 -9.23
C PRO A 90 3.01 20.32 -10.59
N LEU A 91 2.22 19.24 -10.72
CA LEU A 91 1.97 18.60 -12.01
C LEU A 91 0.85 19.37 -12.71
N VAL A 92 -0.37 19.37 -12.16
CA VAL A 92 -1.57 19.93 -12.80
C VAL A 92 -1.71 21.44 -12.59
N ASN A 93 -1.26 21.96 -11.45
CA ASN A 93 -1.39 23.36 -11.05
C ASN A 93 -0.02 23.99 -10.70
N PRO A 94 0.93 24.02 -11.65
CA PRO A 94 2.27 24.52 -11.39
C PRO A 94 2.21 25.95 -10.88
N THR A 95 3.03 26.25 -9.88
CA THR A 95 3.17 27.52 -9.16
C THR A 95 1.98 27.97 -8.31
N LEU A 96 0.83 27.27 -8.37
CA LEU A 96 -0.32 27.63 -7.54
C LEU A 96 -0.12 27.13 -6.11
N THR A 97 -0.33 28.04 -5.15
CA THR A 97 -0.27 27.77 -3.72
C THR A 97 -1.32 28.62 -3.03
N PRO A 98 -2.46 28.05 -2.61
CA PRO A 98 -2.81 26.63 -2.67
C PRO A 98 -3.42 26.17 -4.02
N SER A 99 -3.36 24.86 -4.31
CA SER A 99 -4.06 24.20 -5.42
C SER A 99 -5.52 23.84 -5.07
N THR A 100 -6.21 23.14 -5.98
CA THR A 100 -7.65 22.86 -5.88
C THR A 100 -8.03 21.87 -4.78
N HIS A 101 -7.13 20.97 -4.38
CA HIS A 101 -7.40 19.98 -3.34
C HIS A 101 -6.13 19.41 -2.67
N MET A 102 -6.32 18.79 -1.51
CA MET A 102 -5.24 18.28 -0.65
C MET A 102 -4.66 16.96 -1.16
N HIS A 103 -3.32 16.88 -1.19
CA HIS A 103 -2.59 15.67 -1.54
C HIS A 103 -1.83 15.06 -0.36
N GLN A 104 -1.73 13.74 -0.35
CA GLN A 104 -0.68 13.04 0.38
C GLN A 104 0.49 12.86 -0.56
N VAL A 105 1.68 13.29 -0.13
CA VAL A 105 2.90 13.24 -0.95
C VAL A 105 3.96 12.39 -0.27
N VAL A 106 4.66 11.58 -1.05
CA VAL A 106 5.85 10.81 -0.64
C VAL A 106 6.98 11.01 -1.66
N GLY A 107 8.21 10.66 -1.29
CA GLY A 107 9.35 10.67 -2.20
C GLY A 107 10.42 11.71 -1.84
N GLY A 108 11.04 12.31 -2.85
CA GLY A 108 12.13 13.28 -2.70
C GLY A 108 11.71 14.66 -2.18
N ASN A 109 12.56 15.32 -1.40
CA ASN A 109 12.28 16.68 -0.87
C ASN A 109 12.46 17.82 -1.88
N ALA A 110 12.59 17.54 -3.18
CA ALA A 110 12.51 18.54 -4.24
C ALA A 110 11.05 18.95 -4.55
N PHE A 111 10.07 18.30 -3.92
CA PHE A 111 8.66 18.62 -4.07
C PHE A 111 8.38 20.08 -3.68
N SER A 112 7.87 20.85 -4.64
CA SER A 112 7.48 22.25 -4.45
C SER A 112 6.50 22.65 -5.55
N ALA A 113 5.67 23.67 -5.30
CA ALA A 113 4.68 24.14 -6.28
C ALA A 113 5.32 24.54 -7.62
N SER A 114 6.57 24.98 -7.61
CA SER A 114 7.33 25.41 -8.79
C SER A 114 8.37 24.37 -9.26
N MET A 115 8.19 23.08 -8.93
CA MET A 115 9.19 22.07 -9.28
C MET A 115 9.45 22.02 -10.80
N PRO A 116 10.72 22.09 -11.24
CA PRO A 116 11.07 22.18 -12.66
C PRO A 116 10.83 20.87 -13.41
N ASN A 117 10.65 20.95 -14.73
CA ASN A 117 10.63 19.78 -15.60
C ASN A 117 12.08 19.38 -15.96
N THR A 118 12.72 18.64 -15.03
CA THR A 118 14.12 18.22 -15.12
C THR A 118 14.35 16.96 -14.28
N ASP A 119 15.61 16.56 -14.15
CA ASP A 119 16.04 15.51 -13.24
C ASP A 119 15.93 15.94 -11.77
N ILE A 120 14.77 15.65 -11.16
CA ILE A 120 14.52 16.00 -9.75
C ILE A 120 15.42 15.23 -8.77
N SER A 121 16.03 14.12 -9.20
CA SER A 121 16.97 13.35 -8.37
C SER A 121 18.26 14.11 -8.05
N LYS A 122 18.59 15.13 -8.86
CA LYS A 122 19.71 16.05 -8.64
C LYS A 122 19.38 17.26 -7.78
N LEU A 123 18.09 17.52 -7.55
CA LEU A 123 17.61 18.65 -6.77
C LEU A 123 17.30 18.25 -5.32
N ALA A 124 16.81 17.02 -5.14
CA ALA A 124 16.48 16.49 -3.82
C ALA A 124 17.75 16.07 -3.06
N THR A 125 17.73 16.30 -1.75
CA THR A 125 18.83 15.96 -0.83
C THR A 125 18.49 14.80 0.10
N CYS A 126 17.21 14.50 0.26
CA CYS A 126 16.71 13.30 0.94
C CYS A 126 15.45 12.76 0.23
N ASN A 127 15.07 11.52 0.53
CA ASN A 127 13.80 10.94 0.12
C ASN A 127 13.19 10.09 1.25
N THR A 128 11.88 9.83 1.15
CA THR A 128 11.15 9.02 2.14
C THR A 128 11.01 7.54 1.74
N CYS A 129 11.60 7.12 0.61
CA CYS A 129 11.47 5.79 0.01
C CYS A 129 12.47 4.78 0.57
N HIS A 130 12.16 3.49 0.49
CA HIS A 130 13.02 2.42 1.02
C HIS A 130 14.40 2.36 0.34
N PHE A 131 14.48 2.68 -0.95
CA PHE A 131 15.73 2.69 -1.70
C PHE A 131 16.31 4.11 -1.78
N LEU A 132 17.61 4.25 -1.52
CA LEU A 132 18.32 5.53 -1.55
C LEU A 132 18.34 6.16 -2.94
N GLU A 133 18.13 5.38 -3.98
CA GLU A 133 18.16 5.83 -5.37
C GLU A 133 16.84 6.47 -5.82
N ASP A 134 15.73 6.29 -5.10
CA ASP A 134 14.42 6.78 -5.52
C ASP A 134 14.08 8.15 -4.92
N PHE A 135 14.29 9.22 -5.71
CA PHE A 135 13.87 10.59 -5.38
C PHE A 135 12.65 11.04 -6.17
N SER A 136 11.95 10.10 -6.80
CA SER A 136 10.69 10.40 -7.48
C SER A 136 9.70 11.01 -6.50
N ASN A 137 8.71 11.74 -7.01
CA ASN A 137 7.58 12.20 -6.22
C ASN A 137 6.31 11.46 -6.63
N TYR A 138 5.55 11.04 -5.62
CA TYR A 138 4.32 10.28 -5.78
C TYR A 138 3.26 10.90 -4.89
N TRP A 139 2.10 11.23 -5.44
CA TRP A 139 1.01 11.74 -4.63
C TRP A 139 -0.36 11.31 -5.15
N THR A 140 -1.34 11.43 -4.26
CA THR A 140 -2.74 11.07 -4.48
C THR A 140 -3.65 11.89 -3.58
N ALA A 141 -4.94 11.93 -3.90
CA ALA A 141 -5.96 12.58 -3.07
C ALA A 141 -6.05 11.93 -1.68
N ASN A 142 -6.22 12.78 -0.66
CA ASN A 142 -6.54 12.32 0.69
C ASN A 142 -7.98 11.84 0.81
N ILE A 143 -8.24 10.92 1.73
CA ILE A 143 -9.60 10.57 2.16
C ILE A 143 -9.98 11.39 3.40
N TYR A 144 -11.23 11.84 3.44
CA TYR A 144 -11.87 12.50 4.58
C TYR A 144 -13.10 11.70 5.01
N PHE A 145 -13.33 11.61 6.31
CA PHE A 145 -14.59 11.19 6.90
C PHE A 145 -15.51 12.40 7.04
N LYS A 146 -16.74 12.30 6.52
CA LYS A 146 -17.81 13.27 6.68
C LYS A 146 -18.77 12.77 7.77
N ALA A 147 -18.71 13.41 8.93
CA ALA A 147 -19.55 13.08 10.07
C ALA A 147 -21.02 13.46 9.84
N ARG A 148 -21.92 12.86 10.63
CA ARG A 148 -23.36 13.13 10.64
C ARG A 148 -23.71 14.61 10.81
N ASN A 149 -22.89 15.37 11.52
CA ASN A 149 -23.06 16.82 11.72
C ASN A 149 -22.59 17.67 10.52
N GLY A 150 -22.10 17.05 9.44
CA GLY A 150 -21.61 17.71 8.23
C GLY A 150 -20.14 18.13 8.27
N THR A 151 -19.44 17.95 9.39
CA THR A 151 -18.00 18.26 9.50
C THR A 151 -17.13 17.15 8.92
N TYR A 152 -15.91 17.51 8.56
CA TYR A 152 -14.93 16.67 7.90
C TYR A 152 -13.72 16.42 8.80
N LYS A 153 -13.17 15.22 8.72
CA LYS A 153 -11.92 14.84 9.37
C LYS A 153 -11.06 14.07 8.38
N ARG A 154 -9.79 14.46 8.19
CA ARG A 154 -8.87 13.70 7.35
C ARG A 154 -8.68 12.29 7.93
N VAL A 155 -8.76 11.28 7.09
CA VAL A 155 -8.47 9.89 7.46
C VAL A 155 -6.96 9.72 7.48
N PRO A 156 -6.36 9.32 8.62
CA PRO A 156 -4.92 9.06 8.70
C PRO A 156 -4.50 7.90 7.79
N GLN A 157 -3.24 7.92 7.39
CA GLN A 157 -2.61 6.79 6.70
C GLN A 157 -1.71 6.02 7.65
N THR A 158 -1.62 4.71 7.44
CA THR A 158 -0.75 3.82 8.22
C THR A 158 0.28 3.16 7.32
N ALA A 159 1.35 2.63 7.93
CA ALA A 159 2.27 1.77 7.22
C ALA A 159 1.53 0.54 6.69
N ASN A 160 1.82 0.19 5.44
CA ASN A 160 1.30 -1.04 4.85
C ASN A 160 2.06 -2.27 5.36
N GLN A 161 1.48 -3.45 5.16
CA GLN A 161 2.10 -4.73 5.50
C GLN A 161 3.53 -4.82 4.93
N PHE A 162 4.47 -5.27 5.77
CA PHE A 162 5.91 -5.38 5.49
C PHE A 162 6.67 -4.05 5.34
N ASN A 163 6.05 -2.94 5.74
CA ASN A 163 6.69 -1.62 5.81
C ASN A 163 6.77 -1.10 7.26
N ASP A 164 7.00 -2.01 8.22
CA ASP A 164 7.04 -1.71 9.65
C ASP A 164 8.00 -0.54 9.98
N GLY A 165 7.51 0.41 10.77
CA GLY A 165 8.24 1.61 11.17
C GLY A 165 8.10 2.80 10.22
N ASP A 166 7.49 2.63 9.04
CA ASP A 166 7.18 3.75 8.16
C ASP A 166 6.14 4.70 8.79
N LYS A 167 6.37 6.01 8.69
CA LYS A 167 5.37 7.00 9.09
C LYS A 167 4.39 7.23 7.93
N ALA A 168 3.22 6.59 8.00
CA ALA A 168 2.18 6.71 6.96
C ALA A 168 2.75 6.41 5.55
N GLY A 169 2.17 7.02 4.52
CA GLY A 169 2.74 7.06 3.17
C GLY A 169 2.14 6.05 2.19
N ILE A 170 2.92 5.68 1.18
CA ILE A 170 2.45 4.92 0.00
C ILE A 170 3.41 3.75 -0.22
N THR A 171 2.85 2.57 -0.49
CA THR A 171 3.62 1.43 -1.01
C THR A 171 3.63 1.49 -2.52
N LEU A 172 4.82 1.42 -3.09
CA LEU A 172 5.04 1.49 -4.52
C LEU A 172 5.44 0.13 -5.07
N TYR A 173 4.97 -0.14 -6.28
CA TYR A 173 5.33 -1.30 -7.05
C TYR A 173 5.90 -0.87 -8.39
N TYR A 174 6.97 -1.53 -8.81
CA TYR A 174 7.51 -1.47 -10.18
C TYR A 174 7.69 -2.90 -10.67
N THR A 175 6.91 -3.30 -11.68
CA THR A 175 6.90 -4.68 -12.15
C THR A 175 7.23 -4.76 -13.64
N SER A 176 8.15 -5.65 -14.00
CA SER A 176 8.53 -5.98 -15.38
C SER A 176 8.28 -7.47 -15.66
N PRO A 177 7.77 -7.87 -16.84
CA PRO A 177 7.47 -9.28 -17.11
C PRO A 177 8.73 -10.14 -17.22
N ASN A 178 9.84 -9.59 -17.68
CA ASN A 178 11.14 -10.26 -17.83
C ASN A 178 12.27 -9.20 -17.81
N ALA A 179 13.51 -9.65 -17.68
CA ALA A 179 14.68 -8.80 -17.93
C ALA A 179 14.66 -8.20 -19.35
N ASN A 180 15.01 -6.92 -19.49
CA ASN A 180 15.04 -6.17 -20.76
C ASN A 180 13.70 -6.10 -21.50
N ALA A 181 12.58 -6.36 -20.81
CA ALA A 181 11.25 -6.35 -21.43
C ALA A 181 10.53 -5.00 -21.30
N THR A 182 11.04 -4.12 -20.43
CA THR A 182 10.48 -2.78 -20.20
C THR A 182 11.59 -1.74 -20.25
N THR A 183 11.21 -0.52 -20.60
CA THR A 183 12.05 0.67 -20.55
C THR A 183 11.62 1.51 -19.36
N ALA A 184 12.52 1.72 -18.41
CA ALA A 184 12.29 2.60 -17.28
C ALA A 184 12.02 4.03 -17.74
N PHE A 185 11.33 4.78 -16.89
CA PHE A 185 11.06 6.20 -17.09
C PHE A 185 12.36 7.00 -17.21
N GLN A 186 12.29 8.14 -17.90
CA GLN A 186 13.45 9.03 -18.12
C GLN A 186 13.37 10.27 -17.22
N HIS A 187 14.50 10.91 -16.95
CA HIS A 187 14.51 12.16 -16.17
C HIS A 187 13.66 13.25 -16.83
N GLY A 188 12.82 13.93 -16.04
CA GLY A 188 11.80 14.85 -16.54
C GLY A 188 10.46 14.17 -16.84
N PHE A 189 10.37 12.84 -16.75
CA PHE A 189 9.12 12.12 -16.99
C PHE A 189 8.07 12.43 -15.93
N ARG A 190 6.84 12.70 -16.39
CA ARG A 190 5.70 13.15 -15.58
C ARG A 190 4.44 12.47 -16.08
N MET A 191 3.59 11.98 -15.17
CA MET A 191 2.40 11.25 -15.56
C MET A 191 1.29 11.36 -14.52
N LEU A 192 0.06 11.46 -15.01
CA LEU A 192 -1.17 11.42 -14.22
C LEU A 192 -2.00 10.21 -14.65
N THR A 193 -2.54 9.45 -13.69
CA THR A 193 -3.50 8.36 -13.93
C THR A 193 -4.79 8.59 -13.14
N GLY A 194 -5.91 8.01 -13.57
CA GLY A 194 -7.23 8.24 -12.98
C GLY A 194 -7.90 9.50 -13.51
N ASP A 195 -9.06 9.87 -12.98
CA ASP A 195 -9.79 11.08 -13.37
C ASP A 195 -10.41 11.73 -12.12
N PRO A 196 -9.90 12.88 -11.65
CA PRO A 196 -10.40 13.54 -10.45
C PRO A 196 -11.86 14.01 -10.55
N LEU A 197 -12.42 14.12 -11.77
CA LEU A 197 -13.80 14.54 -12.01
C LEU A 197 -14.79 13.37 -12.10
N ARG A 198 -14.31 12.13 -12.12
CA ARG A 198 -15.17 10.95 -12.28
C ARG A 198 -16.04 10.71 -11.05
N ARG A 199 -17.34 10.48 -11.28
CA ARG A 199 -18.35 10.18 -10.24
C ARG A 199 -19.17 8.93 -10.55
N THR A 200 -18.79 8.18 -11.57
CA THR A 200 -19.45 6.96 -12.02
C THR A 200 -18.45 5.84 -12.28
N SER A 201 -18.90 4.60 -12.14
CA SER A 201 -18.08 3.39 -12.38
C SER A 201 -17.67 3.26 -13.86
N GLU A 202 -16.47 2.72 -14.08
CA GLU A 202 -16.01 2.24 -15.40
C GLU A 202 -16.15 0.71 -15.55
N GLY A 203 -16.74 0.06 -14.54
CA GLY A 203 -16.97 -1.37 -14.45
C GLY A 203 -15.87 -2.09 -13.68
N PHE A 204 -16.11 -2.44 -12.42
CA PHE A 204 -15.15 -3.23 -11.64
C PHE A 204 -14.68 -4.50 -12.37
N GLY A 205 -13.37 -4.74 -12.38
CA GLY A 205 -12.74 -5.86 -13.10
C GLY A 205 -12.57 -5.66 -14.62
N LYS A 206 -13.00 -4.52 -15.17
CA LYS A 206 -12.76 -4.11 -16.57
C LYS A 206 -12.29 -2.67 -16.60
N ASN A 207 -11.22 -2.37 -17.35
CA ASN A 207 -10.73 -1.00 -17.49
C ASN A 207 -10.48 -0.27 -16.15
N MET A 208 -10.09 -1.01 -15.11
CA MET A 208 -9.95 -0.47 -13.77
C MET A 208 -8.60 0.21 -13.56
N GLN A 209 -8.63 1.51 -13.24
CA GLN A 209 -7.45 2.31 -12.89
C GLN A 209 -7.25 2.43 -11.38
N GLN A 210 -8.29 2.13 -10.59
CA GLN A 210 -8.23 2.15 -9.14
C GLN A 210 -9.15 1.10 -8.52
N CYS A 211 -8.87 0.71 -7.29
CA CYS A 211 -9.80 -0.06 -6.48
C CYS A 211 -9.65 0.26 -4.99
N TYR A 212 -10.65 -0.15 -4.23
CA TYR A 212 -10.68 -0.11 -2.78
C TYR A 212 -10.90 -1.50 -2.22
N ARG A 213 -10.19 -1.83 -1.14
CA ARG A 213 -10.46 -3.00 -0.32
C ARG A 213 -10.94 -2.57 1.05
N CYS A 214 -12.04 -3.16 1.50
CA CYS A 214 -12.49 -3.06 2.89
C CYS A 214 -11.98 -4.26 3.69
N TYR A 215 -11.03 -4.06 4.61
CA TYR A 215 -10.58 -5.15 5.48
C TYR A 215 -11.64 -5.46 6.54
N THR A 216 -12.01 -6.74 6.62
CA THR A 216 -13.09 -7.23 7.49
C THR A 216 -12.61 -7.71 8.86
N ALA A 217 -11.31 -7.66 9.11
CA ALA A 217 -10.72 -7.88 10.43
C ALA A 217 -9.52 -6.93 10.62
N PRO A 218 -9.10 -6.67 11.87
CA PRO A 218 -7.87 -5.94 12.16
C PRO A 218 -6.64 -6.52 11.47
N ASP A 219 -5.54 -5.75 11.45
CA ASP A 219 -4.23 -6.17 10.94
C ASP A 219 -4.31 -6.77 9.52
N TRP A 220 -4.91 -6.03 8.58
CA TRP A 220 -5.06 -6.41 7.17
C TRP A 220 -5.84 -7.74 6.97
N GLY A 221 -6.59 -8.17 7.98
CA GLY A 221 -7.31 -9.43 7.97
C GLY A 221 -8.54 -9.44 7.05
N GLY A 222 -8.94 -10.64 6.64
CA GLY A 222 -10.20 -10.90 5.95
C GLY A 222 -10.10 -11.05 4.43
N SER A 223 -9.01 -10.64 3.79
CA SER A 223 -8.78 -10.85 2.34
C SER A 223 -7.33 -11.22 2.01
N PRO A 224 -7.09 -12.44 1.51
CA PRO A 224 -5.76 -12.90 1.08
C PRO A 224 -5.42 -12.54 -0.39
N TYR A 225 -6.34 -11.94 -1.13
CA TYR A 225 -6.20 -11.77 -2.58
C TYR A 225 -5.18 -10.68 -2.94
N PRO A 226 -4.56 -10.73 -4.13
CA PRO A 226 -3.81 -9.60 -4.66
C PRO A 226 -4.69 -8.35 -4.80
N PRO A 227 -4.09 -7.16 -4.93
CA PRO A 227 -4.79 -5.92 -5.17
C PRO A 227 -5.82 -5.98 -6.30
N CYS A 228 -7.03 -5.49 -6.01
CA CYS A 228 -8.14 -5.38 -6.96
C CYS A 228 -8.68 -6.70 -7.55
N LEU A 229 -8.34 -7.85 -6.95
CA LEU A 229 -8.76 -9.18 -7.42
C LEU A 229 -9.63 -9.94 -6.42
N ASP A 230 -9.99 -9.35 -5.28
CA ASP A 230 -10.94 -9.95 -4.35
C ASP A 230 -12.38 -9.73 -4.85
N PRO A 231 -13.11 -10.77 -5.30
CA PRO A 231 -14.45 -10.60 -5.85
C PRO A 231 -15.51 -10.21 -4.81
N LYS A 232 -15.17 -10.26 -3.51
CA LYS A 232 -16.08 -10.02 -2.40
C LYS A 232 -15.83 -8.67 -1.74
N TYR A 233 -14.57 -8.29 -1.57
CA TYR A 233 -14.19 -7.13 -0.77
C TYR A 233 -13.52 -6.00 -1.54
N ASP A 234 -13.13 -6.24 -2.80
CA ASP A 234 -12.66 -5.17 -3.66
C ASP A 234 -13.81 -4.52 -4.44
N THR A 235 -13.76 -3.20 -4.55
CA THR A 235 -14.72 -2.36 -5.29
C THR A 235 -13.97 -1.26 -6.04
N ASP A 236 -14.59 -0.68 -7.06
CA ASP A 236 -14.08 0.53 -7.75
C ASP A 236 -14.60 1.84 -7.12
N HIS A 237 -15.46 1.72 -6.10
CA HIS A 237 -16.02 2.80 -5.30
C HIS A 237 -15.67 2.63 -3.82
N PHE A 238 -15.96 3.64 -3.00
CA PHE A 238 -15.78 3.53 -1.55
C PHE A 238 -16.62 2.40 -0.95
N PRO A 239 -16.07 1.60 -0.02
CA PRO A 239 -16.83 0.58 0.70
C PRO A 239 -18.08 1.13 1.38
N LYS A 240 -19.17 0.38 1.34
CA LYS A 240 -20.47 0.78 1.91
C LYS A 240 -20.69 0.30 3.34
N GLN A 241 -19.68 -0.32 3.92
CA GLN A 241 -19.71 -0.92 5.25
C GLN A 241 -18.47 -0.50 6.04
N PRO A 242 -18.54 -0.50 7.39
CA PRO A 242 -17.38 -0.32 8.23
C PRO A 242 -16.26 -1.31 7.87
N CYS A 243 -15.02 -0.81 7.85
CA CYS A 243 -13.85 -1.60 7.53
C CYS A 243 -13.01 -1.75 8.80
N LEU A 244 -13.12 -2.91 9.45
CA LEU A 244 -12.53 -3.19 10.76
C LEU A 244 -10.99 -3.13 10.75
N GLY A 245 -10.36 -3.37 9.60
CA GLY A 245 -8.92 -3.24 9.41
C GLY A 245 -8.49 -2.04 8.57
N GLY A 246 -9.38 -1.06 8.36
CA GLY A 246 -9.12 0.07 7.47
C GLY A 246 -9.47 -0.19 6.00
N ILE A 247 -9.24 0.82 5.18
CA ILE A 247 -9.41 0.78 3.72
C ILE A 247 -8.04 0.75 3.07
N ARG A 248 -7.85 -0.14 2.09
CA ARG A 248 -6.74 -0.02 1.13
C ARG A 248 -7.25 0.59 -0.15
N SER A 249 -6.54 1.53 -0.74
CA SER A 249 -6.77 1.95 -2.11
C SER A 249 -5.56 1.62 -2.97
N ASN A 250 -5.82 1.21 -4.21
CA ASN A 250 -4.78 0.96 -5.20
C ASN A 250 -5.01 1.85 -6.42
N ILE A 251 -3.93 2.32 -7.03
CA ILE A 251 -3.95 3.16 -8.23
C ILE A 251 -2.96 2.58 -9.23
N ILE A 252 -3.43 2.27 -10.43
CA ILE A 252 -2.68 1.57 -11.47
C ILE A 252 -2.38 2.56 -12.60
N PHE A 253 -1.11 2.66 -12.97
CA PHE A 253 -0.67 3.56 -14.02
C PHE A 253 -0.67 2.89 -15.42
N PRO A 254 -0.80 3.68 -16.49
CA PRO A 254 -0.49 3.27 -17.85
C PRO A 254 0.88 2.60 -17.99
N GLN A 255 1.00 1.68 -18.95
CA GLN A 255 2.22 0.89 -19.19
C GLN A 255 2.79 1.07 -20.60
N CYS A 256 2.18 1.90 -21.44
CA CYS A 256 2.60 2.10 -22.82
C CYS A 256 2.91 3.57 -23.05
N TRP A 257 4.09 3.86 -23.57
CA TRP A 257 4.62 5.19 -23.79
C TRP A 257 4.89 5.45 -25.27
N ASP A 258 4.70 6.69 -25.72
CA ASP A 258 4.96 7.12 -27.11
C ASP A 258 6.44 7.02 -27.53
N GLY A 259 7.34 6.85 -26.55
CA GLY A 259 8.78 6.71 -26.76
C GLY A 259 9.51 8.03 -27.02
N LYS A 260 8.83 9.17 -26.87
CA LYS A 260 9.31 10.49 -27.26
C LYS A 260 9.07 11.56 -26.21
N SER A 261 7.84 11.69 -25.73
CA SER A 261 7.42 12.81 -24.89
C SER A 261 7.58 12.45 -23.43
N LEU A 262 8.36 13.20 -22.68
CA LEU A 262 8.53 12.99 -21.23
C LEU A 262 7.30 13.46 -20.43
N ASP A 263 6.53 14.36 -21.01
CA ASP A 263 5.31 14.90 -20.46
C ASP A 263 4.40 15.37 -21.60
N SER A 264 3.12 15.57 -21.32
CA SER A 264 2.15 16.21 -22.22
C SER A 264 1.38 17.29 -21.47
N PRO A 265 0.75 18.26 -22.15
CA PRO A 265 0.01 19.35 -21.46
C PRO A 265 -1.10 18.87 -20.51
N ASP A 266 -1.62 17.66 -20.72
CA ASP A 266 -2.61 16.99 -19.88
C ASP A 266 -2.02 15.90 -18.98
N HIS A 267 -0.70 15.72 -19.01
CA HIS A 267 0.09 14.70 -18.30
C HIS A 267 -0.33 13.25 -18.60
N ARG A 268 -1.08 13.03 -19.68
CA ARG A 268 -1.72 11.75 -20.03
C ARG A 268 -1.52 11.35 -21.48
N ALA A 269 -1.62 12.26 -22.44
CA ALA A 269 -1.64 11.93 -23.87
C ALA A 269 -0.40 11.17 -24.38
N HIS A 270 0.73 11.25 -23.69
CA HIS A 270 1.97 10.55 -24.04
C HIS A 270 2.05 9.11 -23.48
N VAL A 271 1.08 8.71 -22.65
CA VAL A 271 0.99 7.37 -22.06
C VAL A 271 -0.42 6.79 -22.19
N VAL A 272 -0.52 5.48 -22.40
CA VAL A 272 -1.81 4.80 -22.52
C VAL A 272 -1.77 3.43 -21.86
N HIS A 273 -2.96 2.94 -21.54
CA HIS A 273 -3.12 1.55 -21.16
C HIS A 273 -2.95 0.63 -22.39
N PRO A 274 -2.66 -0.66 -22.17
CA PRO A 274 -2.58 -1.66 -23.23
C PRO A 274 -3.83 -1.72 -24.12
N VAL A 275 -3.71 -2.36 -25.29
CA VAL A 275 -4.83 -2.51 -26.25
C VAL A 275 -6.06 -3.21 -25.66
N SER A 276 -5.87 -4.03 -24.63
CA SER A 276 -6.93 -4.72 -23.88
C SER A 276 -7.60 -3.85 -22.81
N GLY A 277 -7.21 -2.58 -22.71
CA GLY A 277 -7.57 -1.68 -21.61
C GLY A 277 -6.61 -1.77 -20.42
N PRO A 278 -6.90 -1.00 -19.34
CA PRO A 278 -6.17 -1.07 -18.08
C PRO A 278 -5.93 -2.50 -17.59
N ALA A 279 -4.66 -2.86 -17.43
CA ALA A 279 -4.25 -4.17 -16.93
C ALA A 279 -4.33 -4.16 -15.40
N ALA A 280 -4.97 -5.18 -14.82
CA ALA A 280 -4.96 -5.37 -13.37
C ALA A 280 -3.52 -5.61 -12.87
N PHE A 281 -3.24 -5.30 -11.61
CA PHE A 281 -1.97 -5.69 -11.01
C PHE A 281 -1.98 -7.19 -10.62
N PRO A 282 -0.88 -7.95 -10.78
CA PRO A 282 0.40 -7.62 -11.41
C PRO A 282 0.49 -8.12 -12.88
N VAL A 283 -0.54 -7.90 -13.70
CA VAL A 283 -0.55 -8.33 -15.10
C VAL A 283 0.35 -7.43 -15.93
N VAL A 284 1.54 -7.95 -16.24
CA VAL A 284 2.60 -7.20 -16.94
C VAL A 284 2.97 -7.73 -18.32
N ASN A 285 2.41 -8.86 -18.75
CA ASN A 285 2.59 -9.34 -20.12
C ASN A 285 1.49 -8.76 -21.02
N VAL A 286 1.66 -7.50 -21.41
CA VAL A 286 0.64 -6.70 -22.10
C VAL A 286 1.10 -6.28 -23.49
N THR A 287 0.14 -5.96 -24.37
CA THR A 287 0.43 -5.47 -25.72
C THR A 287 0.16 -3.98 -25.80
N CYS A 288 1.19 -3.21 -26.11
CA CYS A 288 1.07 -1.78 -26.33
C CYS A 288 0.58 -1.44 -27.75
N PRO A 289 -0.25 -0.39 -27.91
CA PRO A 289 -0.69 0.07 -29.21
C PRO A 289 0.48 0.66 -30.01
N SER A 290 0.37 0.66 -31.34
CA SER A 290 1.43 1.20 -32.22
C SER A 290 1.69 2.70 -32.03
N SER A 291 0.72 3.46 -31.49
CA SER A 291 0.89 4.86 -31.11
C SER A 291 1.77 5.05 -29.88
N HIS A 292 1.87 4.03 -29.02
CA HIS A 292 2.62 4.05 -27.76
C HIS A 292 3.46 2.79 -27.60
N PRO A 293 4.46 2.56 -28.47
CA PRO A 293 5.08 1.25 -28.63
C PRO A 293 6.05 0.87 -27.50
N VAL A 294 6.43 1.81 -26.62
CA VAL A 294 7.41 1.53 -25.56
C VAL A 294 6.72 1.01 -24.32
N HIS A 295 7.10 -0.20 -23.90
CA HIS A 295 6.54 -0.85 -22.70
C HIS A 295 7.27 -0.36 -21.45
N LEU A 296 6.54 0.31 -20.56
CA LEU A 296 7.02 0.78 -19.26
C LEU A 296 6.81 -0.30 -18.18
N PRO A 297 7.63 -0.33 -17.11
CA PRO A 297 7.30 -1.09 -15.90
C PRO A 297 5.92 -0.67 -15.36
N GLN A 298 5.15 -1.64 -14.85
CA GLN A 298 3.88 -1.33 -14.20
C GLN A 298 4.15 -0.62 -12.87
N LEU A 299 3.83 0.67 -12.82
CA LEU A 299 3.77 1.44 -11.59
C LEU A 299 2.39 1.28 -10.96
N MET A 300 2.37 0.98 -9.65
CA MET A 300 1.13 0.96 -8.88
C MET A 300 1.36 1.57 -7.49
N TYR A 301 0.39 2.37 -7.04
CA TYR A 301 0.33 2.84 -5.66
C TYR A 301 -0.58 1.92 -4.86
N GLU A 302 -0.20 1.68 -3.62
CA GLU A 302 -1.02 1.01 -2.62
C GLU A 302 -0.97 1.81 -1.33
N VAL A 303 -2.13 2.30 -0.91
CA VAL A 303 -2.27 3.25 0.19
C VAL A 303 -3.19 2.64 1.25
N MET A 304 -2.76 2.72 2.51
CA MET A 304 -3.51 2.22 3.65
C MET A 304 -4.09 3.39 4.44
N TRP A 305 -5.41 3.40 4.56
CA TRP A 305 -6.19 4.40 5.25
C TRP A 305 -6.76 3.80 6.54
N ASP A 306 -6.39 4.39 7.68
CA ASP A 306 -6.90 3.97 8.97
C ASP A 306 -8.29 4.56 9.21
N THR A 307 -9.29 3.79 8.78
CA THR A 307 -10.69 4.13 9.00
C THR A 307 -11.25 3.55 10.30
N THR A 308 -10.42 2.92 11.14
CA THR A 308 -10.92 2.10 12.26
C THR A 308 -11.66 2.93 13.30
N THR A 309 -11.24 4.18 13.50
CA THR A 309 -11.89 5.15 14.40
C THR A 309 -13.21 5.71 13.85
N PHE A 310 -13.55 5.43 12.60
CA PHE A 310 -14.76 5.93 11.92
C PHE A 310 -15.79 4.82 11.64
N ASN A 311 -15.65 3.67 12.31
CA ASN A 311 -16.52 2.51 12.08
C ASN A 311 -17.88 2.58 12.80
N ASP A 312 -18.09 3.56 13.69
CA ASP A 312 -19.39 3.76 14.34
C ASP A 312 -20.40 4.36 13.35
N LYS A 313 -21.43 3.56 13.02
CA LYS A 313 -22.48 3.98 12.09
C LYS A 313 -23.37 5.10 12.63
N GLU A 314 -23.37 5.36 13.93
CA GLU A 314 -24.09 6.51 14.49
C GLU A 314 -23.44 7.85 14.13
N ASP A 315 -22.16 7.84 13.77
CA ASP A 315 -21.46 9.02 13.26
C ASP A 315 -21.62 9.20 11.75
N TRP A 316 -22.23 8.24 11.04
CA TRP A 316 -22.39 8.26 9.59
C TRP A 316 -23.59 9.12 9.16
N PRO A 317 -23.62 9.57 7.88
CA PRO A 317 -24.76 10.29 7.31
C PRO A 317 -26.12 9.61 7.54
N VAL A 318 -27.14 10.42 7.84
CA VAL A 318 -28.50 9.94 8.17
C VAL A 318 -29.17 9.21 7.00
N ASP A 319 -28.78 9.52 5.76
CA ASP A 319 -29.29 8.88 4.56
C ASP A 319 -28.75 7.45 4.34
N GLY A 320 -27.85 6.98 5.21
CA GLY A 320 -27.24 5.66 5.12
C GLY A 320 -26.14 5.54 4.06
N SER A 321 -25.71 6.65 3.46
CA SER A 321 -24.54 6.68 2.59
C SER A 321 -23.26 6.38 3.36
N GLN A 322 -22.25 5.88 2.63
CA GLN A 322 -20.90 5.71 3.18
C GLN A 322 -20.27 7.09 3.47
N PRO A 323 -19.45 7.26 4.51
CA PRO A 323 -19.08 8.57 5.03
C PRO A 323 -17.81 9.17 4.42
N PHE A 324 -17.13 8.47 3.51
CA PHE A 324 -15.83 8.86 2.99
C PHE A 324 -15.92 9.75 1.75
N VAL A 325 -15.03 10.71 1.64
CA VAL A 325 -14.94 11.67 0.55
C VAL A 325 -13.47 11.86 0.18
N LEU A 326 -13.13 11.83 -1.11
CA LEU A 326 -11.80 12.24 -1.57
C LEU A 326 -11.65 13.76 -1.44
N SER A 327 -10.42 14.24 -1.29
CA SER A 327 -10.12 15.67 -1.13
C SER A 327 -10.58 16.54 -2.31
N ASN A 328 -10.72 15.96 -3.51
CA ASN A 328 -11.32 16.62 -4.68
C ASN A 328 -12.86 16.73 -4.62
N GLY A 329 -13.48 16.29 -3.51
CA GLY A 329 -14.92 16.34 -3.25
C GLY A 329 -15.70 15.13 -3.74
N ASP A 330 -15.03 14.10 -4.27
CA ASP A 330 -15.71 12.89 -4.69
C ASP A 330 -16.20 12.04 -3.50
N GLN A 331 -17.52 11.92 -3.36
CA GLN A 331 -18.19 11.10 -2.34
C GLN A 331 -18.39 9.64 -2.78
N THR A 332 -17.95 9.28 -3.98
CA THR A 332 -18.15 7.95 -4.57
C THR A 332 -16.88 7.08 -4.56
N GLY A 333 -15.70 7.70 -4.65
CA GLY A 333 -14.40 7.04 -4.73
C GLY A 333 -13.89 6.85 -6.17
N TYR A 334 -14.70 7.10 -7.20
CA TYR A 334 -14.30 6.98 -8.60
C TYR A 334 -13.32 8.06 -9.08
N GLY A 335 -13.26 9.19 -8.37
CA GLY A 335 -12.40 10.33 -8.61
C GLY A 335 -10.95 10.13 -8.14
N GLN A 336 -10.56 8.91 -7.80
CA GLN A 336 -9.21 8.62 -7.36
C GLN A 336 -8.22 8.74 -8.52
N HIS A 337 -7.04 9.24 -8.22
CA HIS A 337 -5.99 9.48 -9.18
C HIS A 337 -4.62 9.41 -8.50
N GLY A 338 -3.59 9.30 -9.32
CA GLY A 338 -2.21 9.30 -8.85
C GLY A 338 -1.33 10.11 -9.78
N ASP A 339 -0.44 10.88 -9.18
CA ASP A 339 0.48 11.77 -9.84
C ASP A 339 1.89 11.28 -9.62
N TYR A 340 2.70 11.37 -10.67
CA TYR A 340 4.03 10.81 -10.69
C TYR A 340 5.01 11.76 -11.37
N VAL A 341 6.13 12.02 -10.69
CA VAL A 341 7.30 12.65 -11.28
C VAL A 341 8.48 11.73 -11.06
N PHE A 342 9.11 11.28 -12.14
CA PHE A 342 10.24 10.37 -12.07
C PHE A 342 11.50 11.04 -11.53
N GLY A 343 12.14 10.37 -10.57
CA GLY A 343 13.35 10.84 -9.91
C GLY A 343 14.26 9.72 -9.41
N TRP A 344 14.23 8.53 -10.02
CA TRP A 344 15.28 7.54 -9.72
C TRP A 344 16.63 8.05 -10.21
N LYS A 345 17.68 7.83 -9.42
CA LYS A 345 19.04 8.25 -9.76
C LYS A 345 19.59 7.43 -10.93
N GLU A 346 20.14 8.14 -11.91
CA GLU A 346 20.84 7.52 -13.04
C GLU A 346 20.00 6.42 -13.71
N ASP A 347 20.58 5.26 -14.00
CA ASP A 347 19.92 4.10 -14.60
C ASP A 347 19.42 3.08 -13.57
N SER A 348 19.36 3.44 -12.29
CA SER A 348 19.11 2.49 -11.19
C SER A 348 17.81 1.70 -11.34
N LEU A 349 16.71 2.37 -11.73
CA LEU A 349 15.45 1.67 -11.99
C LEU A 349 15.56 0.73 -13.18
N GLN A 350 16.21 1.13 -14.27
CA GLN A 350 16.42 0.26 -15.44
C GLN A 350 17.22 -0.99 -15.06
N ARG A 351 18.34 -0.82 -14.34
CA ARG A 351 19.15 -1.94 -13.84
C ARG A 351 18.34 -2.88 -12.95
N ALA A 352 17.47 -2.35 -12.10
CA ALA A 352 16.58 -3.17 -11.28
C ALA A 352 15.57 -3.95 -12.14
N MET A 353 14.94 -3.30 -13.13
CA MET A 353 13.95 -3.91 -14.03
C MET A 353 14.55 -4.96 -14.99
N ASP A 354 15.83 -4.83 -15.31
CA ASP A 354 16.58 -5.78 -16.14
C ASP A 354 17.18 -6.96 -15.34
N SER A 355 16.91 -7.00 -14.03
CA SER A 355 17.44 -8.00 -13.11
C SER A 355 16.34 -8.90 -12.54
N ALA A 356 16.70 -9.73 -11.56
CA ALA A 356 15.77 -10.57 -10.80
C ALA A 356 15.37 -9.93 -9.46
N CYS A 357 15.45 -8.60 -9.32
CA CYS A 357 15.07 -7.92 -8.08
C CYS A 357 13.60 -8.19 -7.73
N TYR A 358 13.37 -8.61 -6.48
CA TYR A 358 12.06 -9.04 -6.02
C TYR A 358 11.76 -8.48 -4.62
N LEU A 359 10.62 -7.82 -4.50
CA LEU A 359 10.19 -7.03 -3.35
C LEU A 359 11.26 -5.99 -2.98
N ARG A 360 11.89 -6.14 -1.82
CA ARG A 360 13.01 -5.30 -1.36
C ARG A 360 14.37 -5.94 -1.63
N ASN A 361 14.40 -7.25 -1.92
CA ASN A 361 15.63 -7.99 -2.14
C ASN A 361 16.21 -7.64 -3.51
N CYS A 362 17.14 -6.69 -3.51
CA CYS A 362 17.77 -6.17 -4.71
C CYS A 362 19.20 -5.71 -4.40
N SER A 363 20.21 -6.50 -4.76
CA SER A 363 21.62 -6.15 -4.51
C SER A 363 22.13 -4.95 -5.33
N LEU A 364 21.34 -4.48 -6.28
CA LEU A 364 21.65 -3.35 -7.17
C LEU A 364 21.16 -2.00 -6.64
N LEU A 365 20.40 -2.01 -5.54
CA LEU A 365 19.80 -0.85 -4.90
C LEU A 365 20.20 -0.82 -3.43
N THR A 366 20.27 0.38 -2.86
CA THR A 366 20.72 0.55 -1.48
C THR A 366 19.53 0.83 -0.58
N GLU A 367 19.31 -0.01 0.42
CA GLU A 367 18.21 0.17 1.37
C GLU A 367 18.53 1.24 2.42
N GLN A 368 17.51 1.96 2.87
CA GLN A 368 17.57 2.82 4.05
C GLN A 368 16.49 2.47 5.09
N SER A 369 16.86 2.58 6.36
CA SER A 369 15.94 2.25 7.45
C SER A 369 14.78 3.26 7.57
N PRO A 370 13.61 2.84 8.08
CA PRO A 370 12.50 3.74 8.38
C PRO A 370 12.91 4.94 9.26
N LYS A 371 13.79 4.72 10.25
CA LYS A 371 14.32 5.78 11.13
C LYS A 371 14.99 6.92 10.35
N VAL A 372 15.64 6.62 9.23
CA VAL A 372 16.32 7.62 8.39
C VAL A 372 15.32 8.29 7.45
N LYS A 373 14.57 7.51 6.68
CA LYS A 373 13.66 8.06 5.67
C LYS A 373 12.47 8.84 6.27
N ASN A 374 12.05 8.53 7.49
CA ASN A 374 11.04 9.29 8.25
C ASN A 374 11.50 10.71 8.65
N LEU A 375 12.79 11.03 8.56
CA LEU A 375 13.31 12.37 8.85
C LEU A 375 13.17 13.32 7.66
N CYS A 376 13.06 12.78 6.44
CA CYS A 376 12.92 13.59 5.24
C CYS A 376 11.54 14.26 5.21
N ASN A 377 11.51 15.56 5.00
CA ASN A 377 10.29 16.36 4.92
C ASN A 377 10.51 17.58 4.01
N VAL A 378 9.41 18.21 3.61
CA VAL A 378 9.39 19.56 3.05
C VAL A 378 8.59 20.48 3.97
N PRO A 379 8.97 21.76 4.12
CA PRO A 379 8.16 22.73 4.83
C PRO A 379 6.79 22.88 4.18
N LYS A 380 5.73 22.99 4.99
CA LYS A 380 4.42 23.34 4.47
C LYS A 380 4.43 24.77 3.93
N SER A 381 3.90 24.93 2.73
CA SER A 381 3.71 26.21 2.04
C SER A 381 2.31 26.78 2.21
N VAL A 382 1.32 25.95 2.54
CA VAL A 382 -0.06 26.37 2.83
C VAL A 382 -0.32 26.26 4.34
N ASP A 383 -0.71 27.37 4.97
CA ASP A 383 -1.11 27.38 6.38
C ASP A 383 -2.59 26.99 6.52
N GLU A 384 -2.83 25.69 6.71
CA GLU A 384 -4.16 25.14 6.95
C GLU A 384 -4.11 23.97 7.96
N ASP A 385 -5.14 23.87 8.80
CA ASP A 385 -5.27 22.75 9.74
C ASP A 385 -5.74 21.50 8.99
N VAL A 386 -4.79 20.61 8.71
CA VAL A 386 -5.03 19.35 7.98
C VAL A 386 -5.39 18.17 8.88
N GLU A 387 -5.33 18.35 10.20
CA GLU A 387 -5.60 17.29 11.17
C GLU A 387 -6.87 17.54 11.97
N GLY A 388 -7.31 18.78 12.15
CA GLY A 388 -8.52 19.14 12.87
C GLY A 388 -9.81 18.69 12.21
N TRP A 389 -10.92 18.94 12.93
CA TRP A 389 -12.26 18.87 12.33
C TRP A 389 -12.52 20.16 11.55
N MET A 390 -13.10 20.03 10.36
CA MET A 390 -13.30 21.13 9.41
C MET A 390 -14.76 21.23 9.01
N ASN A 391 -15.26 22.44 8.76
CA ASN A 391 -16.63 22.65 8.28
C ASN A 391 -16.77 22.43 6.77
N GLU A 392 -15.66 22.47 6.05
CA GLU A 392 -15.56 22.26 4.60
C GLU A 392 -14.26 21.52 4.26
N LEU A 393 -14.20 20.88 3.10
CA LEU A 393 -12.97 20.28 2.60
C LEU A 393 -11.96 21.39 2.23
N PRO A 394 -10.64 21.18 2.45
CA PRO A 394 -9.63 22.09 1.91
C PRO A 394 -9.76 22.23 0.39
N GLY A 395 -9.98 23.45 -0.10
CA GLY A 395 -10.29 23.73 -1.52
C GLY A 395 -11.77 23.64 -1.89
N GLY A 396 -12.68 23.50 -0.91
CA GLY A 396 -14.13 23.54 -1.10
C GLY A 396 -14.75 22.29 -1.75
N GLY A 397 -13.95 21.25 -2.05
CA GLY A 397 -14.44 20.01 -2.66
C GLY A 397 -14.95 20.17 -4.09
N ALA A 398 -14.57 21.25 -4.78
CA ALA A 398 -14.91 21.49 -6.17
C ALA A 398 -13.75 21.12 -7.11
N GLY A 399 -12.91 20.15 -6.72
CA GLY A 399 -11.63 19.84 -7.36
C GLY A 399 -11.79 19.66 -8.87
N ASN A 400 -11.45 20.72 -9.62
CA ASN A 400 -11.48 20.80 -11.08
C ASN A 400 -10.07 20.85 -11.62
#